data_AF-A0A8B8ZTS2-F1
#
_entry.id   AF-A0A8B8ZTS2-F1
#
_cell.length_a   1.000
_cell.length_b   1.000
_cell.length_c   1.000
_cell.angle_alpha   90.00
_cell.angle_beta   90.00
_cell.angle_gamma   90.00
#
_symmetry.space_group_name_H-M   'P 1'
#
loop_
_entity.id
_entity.type
_entity.pdbx_description
1 polymer ?
#
loop_
_entity_poly.entity_id
_entity_poly.type
_entity_poly.pdbx_seq_one_letter_code
_entity_poly.pdbx_strand_id
1 'polypeptide(L)'
;MEKAFAVLRCQDDEKILFASYMMQGEAFNWWLMLEHKYEQDREPLTWEKFRGAFYDKYFLWSVRTQKEHEFIHLKQRNMTVAEYEAKFTELNKFVPKLVEDELDRAHKFEMGLKTEIRKQV
;
A
#
# COMPACT_ATOMS: atom_id res chain seq x y z
N MET A 1 -7.58 -8.99 1.28
CA MET A 1 -8.41 -9.58 0.22
C MET A 1 -7.59 -10.21 -0.90
N GLU A 2 -6.50 -9.61 -1.37
CA GLU A 2 -5.67 -10.15 -2.48
C GLU A 2 -5.25 -11.63 -2.31
N LYS A 3 -4.83 -12.04 -1.11
CA LYS A 3 -4.51 -13.46 -0.83
C LYS A 3 -5.73 -14.38 -1.01
N ALA A 4 -6.92 -13.95 -0.61
CA ALA A 4 -8.15 -14.73 -0.75
C ALA A 4 -8.56 -14.82 -2.23
N PHE A 5 -8.47 -13.71 -2.97
CA PHE A 5 -8.74 -13.68 -4.41
C PHE A 5 -7.81 -14.61 -5.19
N ALA A 6 -6.52 -14.67 -4.81
CA ALA A 6 -5.56 -15.58 -5.44
C ALA A 6 -5.92 -17.05 -5.20
N VAL A 7 -6.31 -17.41 -3.97
CA VAL A 7 -6.73 -18.78 -3.62
C VAL A 7 -8.02 -19.16 -4.35
N LEU A 8 -9.00 -18.25 -4.40
CA LEU A 8 -10.30 -18.47 -5.03
C LEU A 8 -10.27 -18.30 -6.55
N ARG A 9 -9.14 -17.84 -7.12
CA ARG A 9 -8.96 -17.55 -8.56
C ARG A 9 -10.01 -16.58 -9.10
N CYS A 10 -10.35 -15.58 -8.30
CA CYS A 10 -11.37 -14.60 -8.67
C CYS A 10 -10.98 -13.85 -9.94
N GLN A 11 -11.94 -13.67 -10.83
CA GLN A 11 -11.87 -12.76 -11.96
C GLN A 11 -12.09 -11.32 -11.49
N ASP A 12 -11.81 -10.36 -12.38
CA ASP A 12 -11.80 -8.94 -12.00
C ASP A 12 -13.17 -8.42 -11.54
N ASP A 13 -14.25 -8.83 -12.19
CA ASP A 13 -15.63 -8.57 -11.81
C ASP A 13 -15.96 -9.10 -10.41
N GLU A 14 -15.55 -10.33 -10.10
CA GLU A 14 -15.73 -10.94 -8.78
C GLU A 14 -14.97 -10.17 -7.69
N LYS A 15 -13.72 -9.76 -7.97
CA LYS A 15 -12.92 -8.97 -7.02
C LYS A 15 -13.54 -7.61 -6.74
N ILE A 16 -14.00 -6.93 -7.80
CA ILE A 16 -14.67 -5.63 -7.69
C ILE A 16 -15.95 -5.78 -6.86
N LEU A 17 -16.75 -6.81 -7.12
CA LEU A 17 -17.98 -7.10 -6.38
C LEU A 17 -17.71 -7.34 -4.88
N PHE A 18 -16.72 -8.17 -4.56
CA PHE A 18 -16.35 -8.38 -3.15
C PHE A 18 -15.86 -7.09 -2.49
N ALA A 19 -15.08 -6.28 -3.20
CA ALA A 19 -14.57 -5.02 -2.66
C ALA A 19 -15.68 -3.99 -2.43
N SER A 20 -16.61 -3.84 -3.38
CA SER A 20 -17.76 -2.93 -3.25
C SER A 20 -18.72 -3.36 -2.14
N TYR A 21 -18.95 -4.66 -1.99
CA TYR A 21 -19.76 -5.21 -0.90
C TYR A 21 -19.20 -4.88 0.50
N MET A 22 -17.87 -4.83 0.62
CA MET A 22 -17.20 -4.49 1.88
C MET A 22 -17.16 -2.97 2.18
N MET A 23 -17.51 -2.12 1.20
CA MET A 23 -17.56 -0.68 1.42
C MET A 23 -18.80 -0.27 2.21
N GLN A 24 -18.67 0.80 2.98
CA GLN A 24 -19.77 1.34 3.79
C GLN A 24 -19.81 2.86 3.67
N GLY A 25 -21.00 3.44 3.82
CA GLY A 25 -21.20 4.89 3.86
C GLY A 25 -20.68 5.61 2.60
N GLU A 26 -19.90 6.66 2.80
CA GLU A 26 -19.38 7.51 1.71
C GLU A 26 -18.56 6.72 0.68
N ALA A 27 -17.82 5.69 1.10
CA ALA A 27 -17.03 4.85 0.22
C ALA A 27 -17.91 4.11 -0.81
N PHE A 28 -19.03 3.56 -0.35
CA PHE A 28 -19.97 2.87 -1.22
C PHE A 28 -20.69 3.84 -2.17
N ASN A 29 -21.08 5.02 -1.68
CA ASN A 29 -21.71 6.04 -2.52
C ASN A 29 -20.78 6.55 -3.62
N TRP A 30 -19.49 6.76 -3.31
CA TRP A 30 -18.48 7.10 -4.31
C TRP A 30 -18.33 5.99 -5.35
N TRP A 31 -18.30 4.73 -4.90
CA TRP A 31 -18.19 3.59 -5.79
C TRP A 31 -19.35 3.54 -6.80
N LEU A 32 -20.60 3.69 -6.36
CA LEU A 32 -21.77 3.70 -7.24
C LEU A 32 -21.69 4.79 -8.32
N MET A 33 -21.21 5.99 -7.96
CA MET A 33 -21.01 7.07 -8.93
C MET A 33 -19.92 6.73 -9.96
N LEU A 34 -18.84 6.10 -9.51
CA LEU A 34 -17.73 5.71 -10.37
C LEU A 34 -18.13 4.57 -11.33
N GLU A 35 -18.80 3.55 -10.81
CA GLU A 35 -19.33 2.41 -11.58
C GLU A 35 -20.26 2.89 -12.70
N HIS A 36 -21.21 3.77 -12.36
CA HIS A 36 -22.11 4.36 -13.35
C HIS A 36 -21.38 5.14 -14.45
N LYS A 37 -20.29 5.83 -14.11
CA LYS A 37 -19.47 6.54 -15.10
C LYS A 37 -18.79 5.56 -16.07
N TYR A 38 -18.20 4.48 -15.57
CA TYR A 38 -17.56 3.47 -16.43
C TYR A 38 -18.56 2.78 -17.36
N GLU A 39 -19.78 2.53 -16.89
CA GLU A 39 -20.87 2.00 -17.72
C GLU A 39 -21.24 2.95 -18.87
N GLN A 40 -21.36 4.25 -18.59
CA GLN A 40 -21.65 5.27 -19.61
C GLN A 40 -20.53 5.38 -20.66
N ASP A 41 -19.28 5.36 -20.20
CA ASP A 41 -18.09 5.48 -21.06
C ASP A 41 -17.82 4.18 -21.86
N ARG A 42 -18.59 3.11 -21.61
CA ARG A 42 -18.40 1.75 -22.16
C ARG A 42 -16.97 1.23 -21.98
N GLU A 43 -16.30 1.69 -20.94
CA GLU A 43 -14.95 1.27 -20.64
C GLU A 43 -14.99 0.00 -19.78
N PRO A 44 -14.20 -1.03 -20.11
CA PRO A 44 -14.07 -2.18 -19.24
C PRO A 44 -13.42 -1.75 -17.92
N LEU A 45 -14.12 -2.06 -16.82
CA LEU A 45 -13.65 -1.82 -15.47
C LEU A 45 -12.89 -3.04 -14.96
N THR A 46 -11.56 -2.94 -14.97
CA THR A 46 -10.67 -4.00 -14.47
C THR A 46 -10.39 -3.81 -12.99
N TRP A 47 -9.92 -4.85 -12.31
CA TRP A 47 -9.52 -4.77 -10.90
C TRP A 47 -8.41 -3.73 -10.69
N GLU A 48 -7.51 -3.60 -11.66
CA GLU A 48 -6.43 -2.61 -11.62
C GLU A 48 -6.97 -1.18 -11.68
N LYS A 49 -7.90 -0.87 -12.60
CA LYS A 49 -8.54 0.46 -12.69
C LYS A 49 -9.31 0.79 -11.42
N PHE A 50 -10.08 -0.17 -10.90
CA PHE A 50 -10.77 -0.03 -9.63
C PHE A 50 -9.81 0.36 -8.49
N ARG A 51 -8.73 -0.42 -8.30
CA ARG A 51 -7.74 -0.14 -7.26
C ARG A 51 -7.09 1.22 -7.46
N GLY A 52 -6.73 1.57 -8.69
CA GLY A 52 -6.17 2.88 -9.01
C GLY A 52 -7.07 4.01 -8.55
N ALA A 53 -8.34 3.99 -8.97
CA ALA A 53 -9.32 4.99 -8.57
C ALA A 53 -9.57 5.01 -7.05
N PHE A 54 -9.62 3.85 -6.41
CA PHE A 54 -9.78 3.73 -4.96
C PHE A 54 -8.59 4.32 -4.20
N TYR A 55 -7.36 3.98 -4.61
CA TYR A 55 -6.15 4.54 -4.02
C TYR A 55 -6.01 6.03 -4.30
N ASP A 56 -6.45 6.54 -5.44
CA ASP A 56 -6.37 7.98 -5.72
C ASP A 56 -7.41 8.77 -4.91
N LYS A 57 -8.59 8.19 -4.66
CA LYS A 57 -9.65 8.83 -3.85
C LYS A 57 -9.37 8.76 -2.35
N TYR A 58 -9.01 7.59 -1.82
CA TYR A 58 -8.91 7.35 -0.38
C TYR A 58 -7.48 7.31 0.15
N PHE A 59 -6.50 7.02 -0.70
CA PHE A 59 -5.09 7.03 -0.34
C PHE A 59 -4.43 8.29 -0.92
N LEU A 60 -4.93 9.43 -0.44
CA LEU A 60 -4.53 10.79 -0.84
C LEU A 60 -3.02 10.92 -0.94
N TRP A 61 -2.56 11.75 -1.87
CA TRP A 61 -1.14 12.08 -2.02
C TRP A 61 -0.50 12.50 -0.69
N SER A 62 -1.22 13.23 0.18
CA SER A 62 -0.75 13.60 1.52
C SER A 62 -0.42 12.41 2.41
N VAL A 63 -1.23 11.33 2.36
CA VAL A 63 -0.98 10.10 3.12
C VAL A 63 0.20 9.34 2.53
N ARG A 64 0.35 9.31 1.21
CA ARG A 64 1.53 8.74 0.53
C ARG A 64 2.80 9.48 0.96
N THR A 65 2.80 10.81 0.84
CA THR A 65 3.90 11.68 1.27
C THR A 65 4.20 11.53 2.75
N GLN A 66 3.18 11.37 3.61
CA GLN A 66 3.38 11.09 5.02
C GLN A 66 4.07 9.74 5.24
N LYS A 67 3.65 8.68 4.55
CA LYS A 67 4.28 7.36 4.65
C LYS A 67 5.70 7.35 4.10
N GLU A 68 5.96 8.09 3.03
CA GLU A 68 7.30 8.37 2.53
C GLU A 68 8.16 9.09 3.57
N HIS A 69 7.64 10.13 4.19
CA HIS A 69 8.34 10.87 5.23
C HIS A 69 8.61 10.01 6.46
N GLU A 70 7.64 9.20 6.90
CA GLU A 70 7.79 8.24 7.99
C GLU A 70 8.90 7.22 7.68
N PHE A 71 8.98 6.74 6.44
CA PHE A 71 9.99 5.79 6.00
C PHE A 71 11.39 6.41 5.87
N ILE A 72 11.49 7.62 5.32
CA ILE A 72 12.75 8.38 5.21
C ILE A 72 13.37 8.60 6.59
N HIS A 73 12.54 8.96 7.58
CA HIS A 73 12.99 9.28 8.94
C HIS A 73 12.93 8.08 9.89
N LEU A 74 12.65 6.87 9.38
CA LEU A 74 12.56 5.68 10.21
C LEU A 74 13.94 5.35 10.80
N LYS A 75 13.98 5.29 12.13
CA LYS A 75 15.15 4.95 12.95
C LYS A 75 14.70 3.96 14.01
N GLN A 76 15.58 3.03 14.40
CA GLN A 76 15.29 2.04 15.43
C GLN A 76 14.86 2.69 16.76
N ARG A 77 15.54 3.76 17.19
CA ARG A 77 15.21 4.49 18.44
C ARG A 77 15.03 3.54 19.63
N ASN A 78 13.86 3.49 20.26
CA ASN A 78 13.62 2.63 21.41
C ASN A 78 13.08 1.24 21.02
N MET A 79 12.86 0.98 19.73
CA MET A 79 12.38 -0.32 19.23
C MET A 79 13.46 -1.38 19.35
N THR A 80 13.03 -2.62 19.58
CA THR A 80 13.83 -3.80 19.30
C THR A 80 14.14 -3.88 17.80
N VAL A 81 15.14 -4.67 17.42
CA VAL A 81 15.46 -4.88 15.99
C VAL A 81 14.27 -5.50 15.26
N ALA A 82 13.55 -6.42 15.90
CA ALA A 82 12.36 -7.06 15.32
C ALA A 82 11.22 -6.07 15.09
N GLU A 83 10.93 -5.18 16.05
CA GLU A 83 9.90 -4.13 15.87
C GLU A 83 10.30 -3.12 14.78
N TYR A 84 11.58 -2.77 14.72
CA TYR A 84 12.12 -1.90 13.67
C TYR A 84 11.99 -2.56 12.28
N GLU A 85 12.33 -3.85 12.16
CA GLU A 85 12.16 -4.64 10.93
C GLU A 85 10.70 -4.72 10.50
N ALA A 86 9.79 -5.07 11.40
CA ALA A 86 8.37 -5.12 11.10
C ALA A 86 7.85 -3.78 10.56
N LYS A 87 8.25 -2.67 11.20
CA LYS A 87 7.87 -1.31 10.78
C LYS A 87 8.52 -0.88 9.47
N PHE A 88 9.77 -1.27 9.24
CA PHE A 88 10.48 -1.02 7.98
C PHE A 88 9.78 -1.75 6.83
N THR A 89 9.48 -3.04 7.00
CA THR A 89 8.79 -3.89 6.02
C THR A 89 7.36 -3.41 5.75
N GLU A 90 6.66 -2.91 6.77
CA GLU A 90 5.33 -2.30 6.61
C GLU A 90 5.41 -1.03 5.74
N LEU A 91 6.27 -0.08 6.10
CA LEU A 91 6.39 1.20 5.41
C LEU A 91 6.94 1.06 3.98
N ASN A 92 7.85 0.10 3.75
CA ASN A 92 8.42 -0.18 2.43
C ASN A 92 7.35 -0.48 1.37
N LYS A 93 6.20 -1.04 1.76
CA LYS A 93 5.07 -1.34 0.84
C LYS A 93 4.42 -0.10 0.25
N PHE A 94 4.54 1.05 0.92
CA PHE A 94 3.90 2.29 0.50
C PHE A 94 4.84 3.20 -0.30
N VAL A 95 6.12 2.85 -0.38
CA VAL A 95 7.19 3.69 -0.94
C VAL A 95 8.04 2.93 -1.97
N PRO A 96 7.45 2.09 -2.86
CA PRO A 96 8.22 1.19 -3.72
C PRO A 96 9.23 1.92 -4.63
N LYS A 97 8.97 3.20 -4.97
CA LYS A 97 9.85 4.04 -5.80
C LYS A 97 11.07 4.61 -5.08
N LEU A 98 11.11 4.60 -3.74
CA LEU A 98 12.20 5.19 -2.97
C LEU A 98 13.39 4.24 -2.77
N VAL A 99 13.16 2.93 -2.93
CA VAL A 99 14.15 1.87 -2.67
C VAL A 99 13.85 0.68 -3.58
N GLU A 100 14.10 0.89 -4.87
CA GLU A 100 13.90 -0.13 -5.91
C GLU A 100 14.95 -1.24 -5.81
N ASP A 101 16.20 -0.90 -5.47
CA ASP A 101 17.29 -1.87 -5.31
C ASP A 101 17.31 -2.50 -3.90
N GLU A 102 17.57 -3.81 -3.84
CA GLU A 102 17.75 -4.55 -2.59
C GLU A 102 18.99 -4.05 -1.82
N LEU A 103 20.04 -3.61 -2.52
CA LEU A 103 21.23 -3.04 -1.88
C LEU A 103 20.91 -1.70 -1.18
N ASP A 104 20.19 -0.81 -1.87
CA ASP A 104 19.72 0.44 -1.27
C ASP A 104 18.81 0.19 -0.07
N ARG A 105 18.02 -0.89 -0.12
CA ARG A 105 17.16 -1.31 0.99
C ARG A 105 17.95 -1.76 2.19
N ALA A 106 18.93 -2.64 1.98
CA ALA A 106 19.80 -3.13 3.03
C ALA A 106 20.57 -1.96 3.66
N HIS A 107 21.12 -1.07 2.84
CA HIS A 107 21.86 0.10 3.31
C HIS A 107 20.97 1.06 4.12
N LYS A 108 19.75 1.35 3.65
CA LYS A 108 18.81 2.19 4.39
C LYS A 108 18.43 1.57 5.75
N PHE A 109 18.17 0.26 5.76
CA PHE A 109 17.85 -0.49 6.98
C PHE A 109 19.00 -0.38 7.99
N GLU A 110 20.22 -0.66 7.54
CA GLU A 110 21.43 -0.58 8.36
C GLU A 110 21.66 0.83 8.92
N MET A 111 21.48 1.86 8.08
CA MET A 111 21.58 3.26 8.50
C MET A 111 20.49 3.67 9.50
N GLY A 112 19.39 2.94 9.58
CA GLY A 112 18.33 3.16 10.54
C GLY A 112 18.57 2.50 11.90
N LEU A 113 19.49 1.54 12.00
CA LEU A 113 19.82 0.84 13.24
C LEU A 113 20.52 1.75 14.26
N LYS A 114 20.44 1.34 15.52
CA LYS A 114 21.24 1.91 16.61
C LYS A 114 22.73 1.77 16.31
N THR A 115 23.51 2.78 16.67
CA THR A 115 24.96 2.82 16.43
C THR A 115 25.67 1.61 17.04
N GLU A 116 25.22 1.14 18.20
CA GLU A 116 25.79 0.00 18.93
C GLU A 116 25.62 -1.31 18.15
N ILE A 117 24.48 -1.46 17.47
CA ILE A 117 24.15 -2.65 16.66
C ILE A 117 24.84 -2.55 15.31
N ARG A 118 24.76 -1.38 14.66
CA ARG A 118 25.37 -1.15 13.35
C ARG A 118 26.88 -1.43 13.32
N LYS A 119 27.60 -1.20 14.43
CA LYS A 119 29.04 -1.52 14.53
C LYS A 119 29.36 -3.02 14.56
N GLN A 120 28.35 -3.89 14.68
CA GLN A 120 28.49 -5.34 14.80
C GLN A 120 28.04 -6.10 13.54
N VAL A 121 27.50 -5.39 12.55
CA VAL A 121 26.97 -5.95 11.29
C VAL A 121 27.94 -5.67 10.16
#